data_AF-A0A9P8GBD7-F1
#
_entry.id   AF-A0A9P8GBD7-F1
#
_cell.length_a   1.000
_cell.length_b   1.000
_cell.length_c   1.000
_cell.angle_alpha   90.00
_cell.angle_beta   90.00
_cell.angle_gamma   90.00
#
_symmetry.space_group_name_H-M   'P 1'
#
loop_
_entity.id
_entity.type
_entity.pdbx_description
1 polymer ?
#
loop_
_entity_poly.entity_id
_entity_poly.type
_entity_poly.pdbx_seq_one_letter_code
_entity_poly.pdbx_strand_id
1 'polypeptide(L)'
;MPSPPPAPKRRRVDSLGIHKPFVSPLKRNPSAAADQATTTTTTPKASARVAAPQAPTTPYTPLRSSNLRTSTTSSASDPELIQAQQHLRALESQIRSLRSQNSLLQQALDITTVPPTSQNPTPRLVTLEQKWQKASQQAAEEVFCSFSQSIKDNGGYTAFLKQQQSKPRNFFEDEQEVGDENNEEEWRDEDGDCLTERGKRQRRGEIEAKKHKEEAEAEEEEEEELTLGSMLQVLNIPPEVIGWDTKAQAWK
;
A
#
# COMPACT_ATOMS: atom_id res chain seq x y z
N MET A 1 -54.58 43.10 -31.82
CA MET A 1 -54.76 43.90 -30.60
C MET A 1 -55.93 43.30 -29.83
N PRO A 2 -55.95 43.10 -28.49
CA PRO A 2 -54.89 43.14 -27.47
C PRO A 2 -54.93 41.99 -26.38
N SER A 3 -53.84 41.87 -25.58
CA SER A 3 -53.74 41.56 -24.12
C SER A 3 -53.94 40.12 -23.52
N PRO A 4 -53.45 39.81 -22.28
CA PRO A 4 -52.07 39.51 -21.84
C PRO A 4 -51.97 38.11 -21.11
N PRO A 5 -50.80 37.66 -20.59
CA PRO A 5 -50.51 36.23 -20.35
C PRO A 5 -50.75 35.76 -18.89
N PRO A 6 -51.07 34.47 -18.67
CA PRO A 6 -50.99 33.89 -17.33
C PRO A 6 -50.02 32.69 -17.18
N ALA A 7 -49.03 32.93 -16.31
CA ALA A 7 -48.41 32.07 -15.29
C ALA A 7 -47.76 30.70 -15.63
N PRO A 8 -46.57 30.41 -15.05
CA PRO A 8 -45.79 29.20 -15.32
C PRO A 8 -46.39 27.95 -14.66
N LYS A 9 -46.64 26.92 -15.47
CA LYS A 9 -47.07 25.58 -15.02
C LYS A 9 -45.89 24.84 -14.38
N ARG A 10 -45.95 24.68 -13.05
CA ARG A 10 -45.10 23.79 -12.25
C ARG A 10 -45.21 22.36 -12.81
N ARG A 11 -44.12 21.82 -13.36
CA ARG A 11 -44.03 20.39 -13.73
C ARG A 11 -44.15 19.57 -12.44
N ARG A 12 -45.17 18.71 -12.41
CA ARG A 12 -45.34 17.66 -11.41
C ARG A 12 -44.10 16.75 -11.41
N VAL A 13 -43.50 16.57 -10.24
CA VAL A 13 -42.45 15.58 -9.97
C VAL A 13 -43.07 14.41 -9.19
N ASP A 14 -44.10 13.80 -9.77
CA ASP A 14 -44.74 12.59 -9.22
C ASP A 14 -44.08 11.31 -9.80
N SER A 15 -42.77 11.33 -9.99
CA SER A 15 -41.98 10.20 -10.49
C SER A 15 -40.77 9.89 -9.62
N LEU A 16 -40.87 10.20 -8.33
CA LEU A 16 -39.99 9.64 -7.30
C LEU A 16 -40.83 8.65 -6.50
N GLY A 17 -40.89 7.41 -7.00
CA GLY A 17 -41.46 6.24 -6.32
C GLY A 17 -40.68 5.86 -5.07
N ILE A 18 -40.59 6.79 -4.12
CA ILE A 18 -40.03 6.62 -2.79
C ILE A 18 -41.14 6.02 -1.91
N HIS A 19 -41.48 4.75 -2.17
CA HIS A 19 -42.07 3.90 -1.15
C HIS A 19 -42.03 2.44 -1.58
N LYS A 20 -40.96 1.74 -1.19
CA LYS A 20 -40.92 0.32 -0.79
C LYS A 20 -39.45 -0.06 -0.53
N PRO A 21 -39.04 -0.26 0.74
CA PRO A 21 -37.68 -0.67 1.05
C PRO A 21 -37.45 -2.15 0.72
N PHE A 22 -36.27 -2.41 0.14
CA PHE A 22 -35.45 -3.62 0.26
C PHE A 22 -36.19 -4.94 0.58
N VAL A 23 -36.55 -5.68 -0.46
CA VAL A 23 -36.79 -7.13 -0.35
C VAL A 23 -35.42 -7.80 -0.22
N SER A 24 -35.11 -8.28 0.98
CA SER A 24 -33.88 -9.02 1.30
C SER A 24 -33.75 -10.31 0.46
N PRO A 25 -32.55 -10.67 -0.05
CA PRO A 25 -32.37 -11.79 -0.96
C PRO A 25 -32.30 -13.18 -0.29
N LEU A 26 -32.64 -13.30 1.01
CA LEU A 26 -32.47 -14.54 1.78
C LEU A 26 -33.81 -15.13 2.29
N LYS A 27 -34.71 -15.53 1.38
CA LYS A 27 -35.73 -16.55 1.68
C LYS A 27 -36.04 -17.41 0.44
N ARG A 28 -35.43 -18.59 0.35
CA ARG A 28 -35.93 -19.70 -0.47
C ARG A 28 -36.71 -20.64 0.46
N ASN A 29 -38.01 -20.79 0.22
CA ASN A 29 -38.82 -21.86 0.79
C ASN A 29 -39.02 -22.92 -0.30
N PRO A 30 -38.80 -24.22 -0.06
CA PRO A 30 -39.00 -25.26 -1.08
C PRO A 30 -40.39 -25.86 -0.95
N SER A 31 -41.21 -25.80 -2.01
CA SER A 31 -42.31 -26.75 -2.20
C SER A 31 -42.87 -26.76 -3.63
N ALA A 32 -43.09 -27.98 -4.12
CA ALA A 32 -44.04 -28.43 -5.15
C ALA A 32 -43.73 -28.20 -6.66
N ALA A 33 -43.07 -29.21 -7.22
CA ALA A 33 -43.53 -30.16 -8.27
C ALA A 33 -44.40 -29.72 -9.48
N ALA A 34 -43.98 -30.28 -10.65
CA ALA A 34 -44.70 -30.60 -11.91
C ALA A 34 -45.13 -29.41 -12.79
N ASP A 35 -44.92 -29.37 -14.12
CA ASP A 35 -45.09 -30.40 -15.16
C ASP A 35 -44.24 -30.12 -16.44
N GLN A 36 -43.83 -31.22 -17.12
CA GLN A 36 -43.81 -31.54 -18.58
C GLN A 36 -43.58 -30.41 -19.64
N ALA A 37 -42.92 -30.58 -20.80
CA ALA A 37 -42.22 -31.65 -21.50
C ALA A 37 -41.54 -31.09 -22.79
N THR A 38 -40.65 -31.90 -23.37
CA THR A 38 -40.31 -32.07 -24.83
C THR A 38 -39.40 -31.10 -25.63
N THR A 39 -38.33 -31.74 -26.16
CA THR A 39 -37.72 -31.69 -27.52
C THR A 39 -36.46 -30.85 -27.86
N THR A 40 -35.46 -31.63 -28.34
CA THR A 40 -34.48 -31.40 -29.43
C THR A 40 -33.15 -30.64 -29.21
N THR A 41 -32.07 -31.43 -29.26
CA THR A 41 -30.99 -31.43 -30.28
C THR A 41 -29.85 -30.36 -30.24
N THR A 42 -28.63 -30.91 -30.09
CA THR A 42 -27.29 -30.48 -30.57
C THR A 42 -26.52 -29.29 -29.96
N THR A 43 -25.46 -29.67 -29.22
CA THR A 43 -24.06 -29.16 -29.15
C THR A 43 -23.73 -27.66 -29.05
N PRO A 44 -22.78 -27.28 -28.16
CA PRO A 44 -22.55 -25.90 -27.74
C PRO A 44 -21.51 -25.16 -28.59
N LYS A 45 -21.81 -23.91 -28.97
CA LYS A 45 -20.83 -22.95 -29.50
C LYS A 45 -20.44 -21.98 -28.39
N ALA A 46 -19.14 -21.96 -28.10
CA ALA A 46 -18.49 -21.08 -27.15
C ALA A 46 -18.76 -19.60 -27.44
N SER A 47 -19.14 -18.86 -26.40
CA SER A 47 -19.10 -17.40 -26.37
C SER A 47 -18.44 -16.99 -25.07
N ALA A 48 -17.11 -16.86 -25.11
CA ALA A 48 -16.31 -16.36 -24.00
C ALA A 48 -16.52 -14.85 -23.90
N ARG A 49 -17.31 -14.43 -22.92
CA ARG A 49 -17.47 -13.03 -22.56
C ARG A 49 -16.35 -12.64 -21.60
N VAL A 50 -15.54 -11.68 -22.06
CA VAL A 50 -14.46 -10.98 -21.37
C VAL A 50 -14.87 -10.62 -19.93
N ALA A 51 -14.14 -11.15 -18.96
CA ALA A 51 -14.20 -10.72 -17.56
C ALA A 51 -13.22 -9.56 -17.37
N ALA A 52 -13.76 -8.38 -17.08
CA ALA A 52 -13.02 -7.19 -16.66
C ALA A 52 -12.55 -7.34 -15.18
N PRO A 53 -11.43 -6.69 -14.80
CA PRO A 53 -10.69 -7.00 -13.58
C PRO A 53 -11.39 -6.47 -12.32
N GLN A 54 -11.34 -7.27 -11.25
CA GLN A 54 -11.76 -6.85 -9.92
C GLN A 54 -10.71 -5.89 -9.33
N ALA A 55 -11.17 -4.69 -8.98
CA ALA A 55 -10.39 -3.66 -8.31
C ALA A 55 -10.13 -4.02 -6.83
N PRO A 56 -9.01 -3.56 -6.24
CA PRO A 56 -8.56 -3.92 -4.90
C PRO A 56 -9.48 -3.34 -3.81
N THR A 57 -9.79 -4.17 -2.83
CA THR A 57 -10.48 -3.79 -1.59
C THR A 57 -9.53 -2.96 -0.72
N THR A 58 -9.82 -1.68 -0.58
CA THR A 58 -9.16 -0.80 0.39
C THR A 58 -9.65 -1.14 1.81
N PRO A 59 -8.76 -1.20 2.82
CA PRO A 59 -9.19 -1.36 4.20
C PRO A 59 -9.84 -0.06 4.67
N TYR A 60 -11.14 -0.14 4.97
CA TYR A 60 -11.92 0.94 5.54
C TYR A 60 -11.34 1.33 6.91
N THR A 61 -10.64 2.47 6.96
CA THR A 61 -10.29 3.15 8.22
C THR A 61 -11.57 3.50 8.95
N PRO A 62 -11.81 3.02 10.19
CA PRO A 62 -12.99 3.42 10.94
C PRO A 62 -12.88 4.91 11.24
N LEU A 63 -13.79 5.71 10.67
CA LEU A 63 -13.95 7.09 11.06
C LEU A 63 -14.20 7.14 12.57
N ARG A 64 -13.32 7.87 13.24
CA ARG A 64 -13.34 8.26 14.64
C ARG A 64 -14.77 8.61 15.07
N SER A 65 -15.46 7.67 15.71
CA SER A 65 -16.77 7.91 16.29
C SER A 65 -16.61 8.96 17.39
N SER A 66 -17.22 10.11 17.17
CA SER A 66 -17.41 11.14 18.17
C SER A 66 -18.02 10.51 19.43
N ASN A 67 -17.24 10.49 20.52
CA ASN A 67 -17.71 10.07 21.82
C ASN A 67 -18.71 11.11 22.33
N LEU A 68 -19.98 11.02 21.93
CA LEU A 68 -21.06 11.59 22.71
C LEU A 68 -21.13 10.78 24.00
N ARG A 69 -20.43 11.30 25.02
CA ARG A 69 -20.53 10.89 26.40
C ARG A 69 -22.00 11.02 26.81
N THR A 70 -22.70 9.90 26.87
CA THR A 70 -23.94 9.81 27.62
C THR A 70 -23.59 10.01 29.08
N SER A 71 -23.92 11.19 29.61
CA SER A 71 -23.91 11.49 31.03
C SER A 71 -24.95 10.60 31.71
N THR A 72 -24.54 9.40 32.11
CA THR A 72 -25.31 8.60 33.07
C THR A 72 -24.95 9.08 34.46
N THR A 73 -25.94 9.74 35.05
CA THR A 73 -26.13 10.04 36.47
C THR A 73 -25.26 9.20 37.42
N SER A 74 -24.53 9.92 38.26
CA SER A 74 -23.97 9.45 39.53
C SER A 74 -25.02 8.69 40.36
N SER A 75 -24.93 7.37 40.39
CA SER A 75 -25.36 6.58 41.55
C SER A 75 -24.11 5.92 42.11
N ALA A 76 -23.98 5.94 43.43
CA ALA A 76 -22.91 5.28 44.16
C ALA A 76 -22.63 3.90 43.54
N SER A 77 -21.45 3.74 42.95
CA SER A 77 -21.07 2.51 42.27
C SER A 77 -20.79 1.49 43.36
N ASP A 78 -21.80 0.65 43.63
CA ASP A 78 -21.69 -0.50 44.51
C ASP A 78 -20.42 -1.30 44.14
N PRO A 79 -19.46 -1.48 45.07
CA PRO A 79 -18.20 -2.17 44.79
C PRO A 79 -18.42 -3.59 44.27
N GLU A 80 -19.51 -4.26 44.65
CA GLU A 80 -19.88 -5.58 44.11
C GLU A 80 -20.20 -5.50 42.60
N LEU A 81 -20.83 -4.42 42.15
CA LEU A 81 -21.22 -4.24 40.76
C LEU A 81 -20.00 -3.98 39.86
N ILE A 82 -19.01 -3.25 40.38
CA ILE A 82 -17.70 -3.07 39.71
C ILE A 82 -16.95 -4.41 39.65
N GLN A 83 -16.91 -5.16 40.76
CA GLN A 83 -16.25 -6.46 40.83
C GLN A 83 -16.88 -7.46 39.86
N ALA A 84 -18.22 -7.51 39.80
CA ALA A 84 -18.96 -8.34 38.85
C ALA A 84 -18.67 -7.96 37.39
N GLN A 85 -18.59 -6.66 37.07
CA GLN A 85 -18.22 -6.19 35.73
C GLN A 85 -16.78 -6.59 35.35
N GLN A 86 -15.83 -6.51 36.29
CA GLN A 86 -14.46 -6.97 36.05
C GLN A 86 -14.41 -8.48 35.80
N HIS A 87 -15.15 -9.26 36.59
CA HIS A 87 -15.25 -10.70 36.41
C HIS A 87 -15.87 -11.07 35.05
N LEU A 88 -16.92 -10.37 34.61
CA LEU A 88 -17.49 -10.55 33.28
C LEU A 88 -16.48 -10.24 32.17
N ARG A 89 -15.75 -9.12 32.27
CA ARG A 89 -14.70 -8.79 31.28
C ARG A 89 -13.58 -9.82 31.26
N ALA A 90 -13.17 -10.33 32.42
CA ALA A 90 -12.17 -11.39 32.53
C ALA A 90 -12.66 -12.66 31.84
N LEU A 91 -13.89 -13.10 32.12
CA LEU A 91 -14.50 -14.26 31.47
C LEU A 91 -14.66 -14.06 29.96
N GLU A 92 -15.09 -12.89 29.50
CA GLU A 92 -15.19 -12.58 28.06
C GLU A 92 -13.83 -12.61 27.37
N SER A 93 -12.77 -12.12 28.04
CA SER A 93 -11.41 -12.23 27.51
C SER A 93 -10.94 -13.67 27.43
N GLN A 94 -11.27 -14.48 28.45
CA GLN A 94 -10.96 -15.91 28.48
C GLN A 94 -11.72 -16.68 27.40
N ILE A 95 -13.01 -16.38 27.18
CA ILE A 95 -13.81 -16.97 26.11
C ILE A 95 -13.21 -16.62 24.75
N ARG A 96 -12.79 -15.36 24.53
CA ARG A 96 -12.11 -14.97 23.28
C ARG A 96 -10.80 -15.71 23.09
N SER A 97 -9.98 -15.84 24.14
CA SER A 97 -8.74 -16.60 24.11
C SER A 97 -8.99 -18.08 23.79
N LEU A 98 -9.93 -18.73 24.48
CA LEU A 98 -10.26 -20.14 24.26
C LEU A 98 -10.82 -20.40 22.86
N ARG A 99 -11.60 -19.46 22.31
CA ARG A 99 -12.08 -19.54 20.92
C ARG A 99 -10.94 -19.42 19.92
N SER A 100 -9.99 -18.50 20.14
CA SER A 100 -8.79 -18.37 19.31
C SER A 100 -7.93 -19.64 19.37
N GLN A 101 -7.72 -20.20 20.56
CA GLN A 101 -7.00 -21.46 20.73
C GLN A 101 -7.70 -22.63 20.03
N ASN A 102 -9.03 -22.76 20.15
CA ASN A 102 -9.78 -23.78 19.42
C ASN A 102 -9.64 -23.63 17.90
N SER A 103 -9.69 -22.39 17.39
CA SER A 103 -9.47 -22.12 15.97
C SER A 103 -8.06 -22.53 15.52
N LEU A 104 -7.04 -22.26 16.33
CA LEU A 104 -5.66 -22.66 16.05
C LEU A 104 -5.50 -24.18 16.06
N LEU A 105 -6.12 -24.87 17.01
CA LEU A 105 -6.09 -26.33 17.10
C LEU A 105 -6.81 -26.98 15.92
N GLN A 106 -7.95 -26.44 15.48
CA GLN A 106 -8.64 -26.89 14.27
C GLN A 106 -7.76 -26.70 13.03
N GLN A 107 -7.14 -25.54 12.86
CA GLN A 107 -6.22 -25.30 11.75
C GLN A 107 -5.01 -26.26 11.78
N ALA A 108 -4.43 -26.52 12.95
CA ALA A 108 -3.32 -27.47 13.08
C ALA A 108 -3.74 -28.91 12.73
N LEU A 109 -4.95 -29.30 13.12
CA LEU A 109 -5.53 -30.60 12.78
C LEU A 109 -5.77 -30.70 11.27
N ASP A 110 -6.30 -29.66 10.64
CA ASP A 110 -6.51 -29.62 9.18
C ASP A 110 -5.18 -29.77 8.42
N ILE A 111 -4.11 -29.10 8.87
CA ILE A 111 -2.77 -29.23 8.27
C ILE A 111 -2.21 -30.65 8.44
N THR A 112 -2.51 -31.32 9.56
CA THR A 112 -1.95 -32.64 9.91
C THR A 112 -2.73 -33.81 9.29
N THR A 113 -4.06 -33.69 9.16
CA THR A 113 -4.95 -34.79 8.79
C THR A 113 -5.19 -34.92 7.29
N VAL A 114 -4.87 -33.89 6.50
CA VAL A 114 -4.98 -33.96 5.04
C VAL A 114 -3.93 -34.96 4.49
N PRO A 115 -4.35 -36.03 3.79
CA PRO A 115 -3.48 -37.16 3.43
C PRO A 115 -2.38 -36.81 2.40
N PRO A 116 -1.26 -37.58 2.40
CA PRO A 116 -0.06 -37.30 1.62
C PRO A 116 -0.21 -37.40 0.09
N THR A 117 -1.34 -37.89 -0.42
CA THR A 117 -1.50 -38.23 -1.84
C THR A 117 -1.91 -37.05 -2.73
N SER A 118 -2.44 -35.94 -2.18
CA SER A 118 -2.85 -34.80 -3.02
C SER A 118 -2.54 -33.41 -2.44
N GLN A 119 -2.37 -33.27 -1.13
CA GLN A 119 -2.20 -31.97 -0.47
C GLN A 119 -1.45 -32.10 0.85
N ASN A 120 -0.23 -32.63 0.85
CA ASN A 120 0.71 -32.27 1.92
C ASN A 120 1.43 -31.00 1.44
N PRO A 121 0.90 -29.79 1.73
CA PRO A 121 1.43 -28.57 1.16
C PRO A 121 2.86 -28.33 1.67
N THR A 122 3.22 -28.82 2.85
CA THR A 122 4.50 -28.50 3.49
C THR A 122 5.71 -29.00 2.69
N PRO A 123 5.88 -30.29 2.30
CA PRO A 123 7.04 -30.70 1.51
C PRO A 123 7.03 -30.07 0.11
N ARG A 124 5.86 -29.92 -0.51
CA ARG A 124 5.74 -29.31 -1.83
C ARG A 124 6.12 -27.82 -1.79
N LEU A 125 5.64 -27.08 -0.80
CA LEU A 125 5.97 -25.66 -0.61
C LEU A 125 7.47 -25.49 -0.38
N VAL A 126 8.10 -26.33 0.43
CA VAL A 126 9.57 -26.31 0.61
C VAL A 126 10.30 -26.56 -0.72
N THR A 127 9.86 -27.55 -1.52
CA THR A 127 10.48 -27.76 -2.84
C THR A 127 10.25 -26.58 -3.80
N LEU A 128 9.11 -25.91 -3.69
CA LEU A 128 8.76 -24.79 -4.54
C LEU A 128 9.54 -23.54 -4.13
N GLU A 129 9.66 -23.30 -2.83
CA GLU A 129 10.51 -22.28 -2.22
C GLU A 129 11.95 -22.43 -2.70
N GLN A 130 12.54 -23.62 -2.60
CA GLN A 130 13.90 -23.88 -3.09
C GLN A 130 14.06 -23.62 -4.59
N LYS A 131 13.04 -23.94 -5.40
CA LYS A 131 13.08 -23.69 -6.86
C LYS A 131 13.03 -22.19 -7.16
N TRP A 132 12.12 -21.47 -6.51
CA TRP A 132 12.00 -20.03 -6.70
C TRP A 132 13.20 -19.29 -6.13
N GLN A 133 13.72 -19.72 -4.98
CA GLN A 133 14.93 -19.17 -4.40
C GLN A 133 16.09 -19.28 -5.39
N LYS A 134 16.37 -20.47 -5.93
CA LYS A 134 17.43 -20.66 -6.95
C LYS A 134 17.18 -19.86 -8.23
N ALA A 135 15.95 -19.84 -8.73
CA ALA A 135 15.60 -19.08 -9.92
C ALA A 135 15.81 -17.57 -9.70
N SER A 136 15.47 -17.05 -8.52
CA SER A 136 15.68 -15.66 -8.14
C SER A 136 17.15 -15.33 -7.91
N GLN A 137 17.93 -16.23 -7.31
CA GLN A 137 19.38 -16.08 -7.17
C GLN A 137 20.04 -15.96 -8.55
N GLN A 138 19.73 -16.87 -9.47
CA GLN A 138 20.25 -16.83 -10.84
C GLN A 138 19.82 -15.56 -11.57
N ALA A 139 18.55 -15.17 -11.48
CA ALA A 139 18.07 -13.93 -12.09
C ALA A 139 18.77 -12.69 -11.52
N ALA A 140 19.07 -12.68 -10.21
CA ALA A 140 19.81 -11.58 -9.58
C ALA A 140 21.25 -11.50 -10.10
N GLU A 141 21.96 -12.63 -10.25
CA GLU A 141 23.31 -12.67 -10.82
C GLU A 141 23.36 -12.18 -12.28
N GLU A 142 22.38 -12.60 -13.08
CA GLU A 142 22.26 -12.18 -14.49
C GLU A 142 22.02 -10.67 -14.62
N VAL A 143 21.08 -10.13 -13.83
CA VAL A 143 20.78 -8.70 -13.84
C VAL A 143 21.94 -7.89 -13.26
N PHE A 144 22.63 -8.39 -12.23
CA PHE A 144 23.74 -7.68 -11.59
C PHE A 144 24.89 -7.37 -12.53
N CYS A 145 25.24 -8.27 -13.45
CA CYS A 145 26.26 -7.99 -14.45
C CYS A 145 25.90 -6.77 -15.29
N SER A 146 24.66 -6.70 -15.78
CA SER A 146 24.18 -5.57 -16.58
C SER A 146 24.04 -4.28 -15.77
N PHE A 147 23.58 -4.39 -14.52
CA PHE A 147 23.42 -3.27 -13.59
C PHE A 147 24.77 -2.67 -13.18
N SER A 148 25.76 -3.53 -12.87
CA SER A 148 27.11 -3.12 -12.54
C SER A 148 27.79 -2.40 -13.69
N GLN A 149 27.65 -2.91 -14.92
CA GLN A 149 28.18 -2.22 -16.09
C GLN A 149 27.51 -0.86 -16.30
N SER A 150 26.17 -0.82 -16.23
CA SER A 150 25.42 0.43 -16.39
C SER A 150 25.81 1.46 -15.33
N ILE A 151 25.98 1.07 -14.07
CA ILE A 151 26.40 1.98 -13.01
C ILE A 151 27.81 2.52 -13.27
N LYS A 152 28.75 1.67 -13.69
CA LYS A 152 30.10 2.12 -14.05
C LYS A 152 30.08 3.11 -15.21
N ASP A 153 29.26 2.86 -16.22
CA ASP A 153 29.11 3.74 -17.38
C ASP A 153 28.42 5.08 -17.03
N ASN A 154 27.63 5.12 -15.95
CA ASN A 154 26.90 6.31 -15.49
C ASN A 154 27.57 7.03 -14.30
N GLY A 155 28.87 6.83 -14.09
CA GLY A 155 29.64 7.59 -13.09
C GLY A 155 29.75 6.95 -11.71
N GLY A 156 29.46 5.65 -11.58
CA GLY A 156 29.67 4.88 -10.35
C GLY A 156 28.45 4.81 -9.42
N TYR A 157 28.57 4.02 -8.35
CA TYR A 157 27.45 3.70 -7.46
C TYR A 157 27.01 4.90 -6.61
N THR A 158 27.97 5.72 -6.17
CA THR A 158 27.72 6.95 -5.43
C THR A 158 26.90 7.95 -6.25
N ALA A 159 27.23 8.13 -7.54
CA ALA A 159 26.45 8.96 -8.46
C ALA A 159 25.03 8.41 -8.68
N PHE A 160 24.89 7.09 -8.81
CA PHE A 160 23.58 6.43 -8.91
C PHE A 160 22.73 6.66 -7.66
N LEU A 161 23.30 6.53 -6.45
CA LEU A 161 22.60 6.77 -5.19
C LEU A 161 22.15 8.22 -5.06
N LYS A 162 23.03 9.18 -5.38
CA LYS A 162 22.67 10.61 -5.41
C LYS A 162 21.51 10.86 -6.37
N GLN A 163 21.51 10.23 -7.55
CA GLN A 163 20.39 10.32 -8.50
C GLN A 163 19.10 9.66 -8.00
N GLN A 164 19.22 8.54 -7.27
CA GLN A 164 18.06 7.84 -6.71
C GLN A 164 17.42 8.65 -5.57
N GLN A 165 18.23 9.31 -4.75
CA GLN A 165 17.79 10.17 -3.65
C GLN A 165 17.27 11.53 -4.15
N SER A 166 17.83 12.06 -5.23
CA SER A 166 17.42 13.36 -5.80
C SER A 166 16.13 13.30 -6.60
N LYS A 167 15.61 12.12 -6.95
CA LYS A 167 14.23 11.99 -7.44
C LYS A 167 13.29 12.36 -6.30
N PRO A 168 12.57 13.50 -6.37
CA PRO A 168 11.69 13.87 -5.28
C PRO A 168 10.64 12.78 -5.15
N ARG A 169 10.63 12.11 -3.99
CA ARG A 169 9.60 11.12 -3.64
C ARG A 169 8.19 11.72 -3.68
N ASN A 170 8.12 13.05 -3.69
CA ASN A 170 6.92 13.87 -3.81
C ASN A 170 7.04 14.75 -5.06
N PHE A 171 6.51 14.32 -6.20
CA PHE A 171 6.24 15.19 -7.37
C PHE A 171 5.22 16.32 -7.06
N PHE A 172 4.80 16.47 -5.80
CA PHE A 172 3.69 17.32 -5.38
C PHE A 172 4.05 18.38 -4.33
N GLU A 173 5.32 18.49 -3.87
CA GLU A 173 5.64 19.32 -2.69
C GLU A 173 6.87 20.21 -2.81
N ASP A 174 7.46 20.40 -4.00
CA ASP A 174 8.50 21.42 -4.20
C ASP A 174 8.23 22.23 -5.47
N GLU A 175 7.21 23.07 -5.37
CA GLU A 175 7.18 24.35 -6.08
C GLU A 175 7.68 25.45 -5.12
N GLN A 176 8.68 25.12 -4.29
CA GLN A 176 9.46 26.15 -3.61
C GLN A 176 10.45 26.67 -4.66
N GLU A 177 10.18 27.89 -5.10
CA GLU A 177 10.97 28.71 -6.02
C GLU A 177 12.47 28.65 -5.69
N VAL A 178 13.16 27.64 -6.22
CA VAL A 178 14.62 27.63 -6.32
C VAL A 178 14.92 28.66 -7.40
N GLY A 179 15.02 29.94 -7.00
CA GLY A 179 15.45 31.01 -7.89
C GLY A 179 16.72 30.56 -8.59
N ASP A 180 16.73 30.67 -9.93
CA ASP A 180 17.78 30.13 -10.79
C ASP A 180 19.16 30.60 -10.29
N GLU A 181 19.95 29.69 -9.72
CA GLU A 181 21.27 29.99 -9.17
C GLU A 181 22.22 30.52 -10.26
N ASN A 182 21.90 30.33 -11.55
CA ASN A 182 22.63 30.90 -12.67
C ASN A 182 22.21 32.33 -13.05
N ASN A 183 21.11 32.86 -12.51
CA ASN A 183 20.61 34.19 -12.86
C ASN A 183 20.91 35.22 -11.76
N GLU A 184 22.15 35.72 -11.73
CA GLU A 184 22.61 36.70 -10.73
C GLU A 184 21.78 38.00 -10.67
N GLU A 185 21.01 38.31 -11.73
CA GLU A 185 20.14 39.48 -11.83
C GLU A 185 18.81 39.33 -11.07
N GLU A 186 18.44 38.10 -10.73
CA GLU A 186 17.21 37.76 -10.02
C GLU A 186 17.41 37.63 -8.51
N TRP A 187 18.66 37.65 -8.05
CA TRP A 187 18.98 37.55 -6.64
C TRP A 187 18.42 38.75 -5.87
N ARG A 188 17.49 38.48 -4.93
CA ARG A 188 16.88 39.47 -4.03
C ARG A 188 17.40 39.38 -2.60
N ASP A 189 17.36 40.49 -1.87
CA ASP A 189 17.57 40.56 -0.42
C ASP A 189 16.27 40.33 0.39
N GLU A 190 16.34 40.42 1.72
CA GLU A 190 15.20 40.17 2.64
C GLU A 190 14.02 41.13 2.43
N ASP A 191 14.27 42.32 1.86
CA ASP A 191 13.27 43.32 1.54
C ASP A 191 12.69 43.16 0.12
N GLY A 192 13.23 42.21 -0.67
CA GLY A 192 12.80 41.91 -2.03
C GLY A 192 13.48 42.77 -3.11
N ASP A 193 14.52 43.52 -2.76
CA ASP A 193 15.29 44.36 -3.68
C ASP A 193 16.44 43.60 -4.33
N CYS A 194 16.86 44.03 -5.53
CA CYS A 194 17.98 43.40 -6.23
C CYS A 194 19.28 43.55 -5.43
N LEU A 195 19.97 42.43 -5.21
CA LEU A 195 21.20 42.37 -4.44
C LEU A 195 22.26 43.33 -5.02
N THR A 196 22.82 44.16 -4.14
CA THR A 196 23.97 45.01 -4.47
C THR A 196 25.18 44.16 -4.90
N GLU A 197 26.13 44.74 -5.64
CA GLU A 197 27.35 44.04 -6.06
C GLU A 197 28.13 43.41 -4.88
N ARG A 198 28.08 44.05 -3.71
CA ARG A 198 28.64 43.48 -2.47
C ARG A 198 27.90 42.21 -2.02
N GLY A 199 26.57 42.25 -2.06
CA GLY A 199 25.73 41.10 -1.73
C GLY A 199 25.85 39.96 -2.75
N LYS A 200 25.93 40.27 -4.06
CA LYS A 200 26.22 39.26 -5.09
C LYS A 200 27.56 38.57 -4.86
N ARG A 201 28.60 39.34 -4.50
CA ARG A 201 29.91 38.77 -4.17
C ARG A 201 29.86 37.86 -2.94
N GLN A 202 29.09 38.21 -1.93
CA GLN A 202 28.89 37.37 -0.75
C GLN A 202 28.17 36.07 -1.13
N ARG A 203 27.07 36.15 -1.89
CA ARG A 203 26.32 34.98 -2.34
C ARG A 203 27.14 34.06 -3.25
N ARG A 204 27.98 34.60 -4.14
CA ARG A 204 28.98 33.81 -4.89
C ARG A 204 29.93 33.05 -3.97
N GLY A 205 30.47 33.72 -2.96
CA GLY A 205 31.35 33.08 -1.97
C GLY A 205 30.63 31.99 -1.16
N GLU A 206 29.36 32.17 -0.84
CA GLU A 206 28.54 31.17 -0.15
C GLU A 206 28.24 29.96 -1.05
N ILE A 207 27.94 30.16 -2.34
CA ILE A 207 27.75 29.09 -3.32
C ILE A 207 29.05 28.31 -3.54
N GLU A 208 30.18 29.01 -3.72
CA GLU A 208 31.50 28.38 -3.86
C GLU A 208 31.91 27.60 -2.60
N ALA A 209 31.67 28.17 -1.40
CA ALA A 209 31.93 27.50 -0.14
C ALA A 209 31.03 26.27 0.06
N LYS A 210 29.76 26.35 -0.32
CA LYS A 210 28.82 25.22 -0.29
C LYS A 210 29.27 24.11 -1.25
N LYS A 211 29.67 24.48 -2.48
CA LYS A 211 30.19 23.53 -3.47
C LYS A 211 31.47 22.85 -3.01
N HIS A 212 32.42 23.62 -2.46
CA HIS A 212 33.67 23.06 -1.93
C HIS A 212 33.43 22.17 -0.71
N LYS A 213 32.44 22.50 0.13
CA LYS A 213 32.04 21.66 1.25
C LYS A 213 31.41 20.36 0.77
N GLU A 214 30.53 20.42 -0.23
CA GLU A 214 29.89 19.24 -0.82
C GLU A 214 30.91 18.33 -1.55
N GLU A 215 31.92 18.91 -2.20
CA GLU A 215 33.02 18.18 -2.83
C GLU A 215 33.92 17.49 -1.78
N ALA A 216 34.21 18.17 -0.66
CA ALA A 216 34.96 17.59 0.46
C ALA A 216 34.18 16.48 1.19
N GLU A 217 32.88 16.66 1.41
CA GLU A 217 32.01 15.62 2.00
C GLU A 217 31.86 14.42 1.05
N ALA A 218 31.84 14.64 -0.28
CA ALA A 218 31.82 13.57 -1.27
C ALA A 218 33.13 12.77 -1.36
N GLU A 219 34.28 13.38 -1.01
CA GLU A 219 35.56 12.67 -0.88
C GLU A 219 35.67 11.87 0.42
N GLU A 220 34.93 12.23 1.48
CA GLU A 220 34.89 11.52 2.77
C GLU A 220 33.86 10.37 2.83
N GLU A 221 32.82 10.38 1.98
CA GLU A 221 31.96 9.22 1.77
C GLU A 221 32.78 8.10 1.10
N GLU A 222 33.29 7.17 1.91
CA GLU A 222 33.89 5.91 1.46
C GLU A 222 33.08 5.38 0.28
N GLU A 223 33.73 5.21 -0.89
CA GLU A 223 33.09 4.74 -2.12
C GLU A 223 32.24 3.50 -1.80
N GLU A 224 30.93 3.69 -1.62
CA GLU A 224 30.05 2.56 -1.31
C GLU A 224 30.19 1.57 -2.47
N GLU A 225 30.79 0.43 -2.19
CA GLU A 225 31.17 -0.49 -3.25
C GLU A 225 29.89 -1.17 -3.74
N LEU A 226 29.68 -1.16 -5.06
CA LEU A 226 28.54 -1.82 -5.66
C LEU A 226 28.65 -3.33 -5.44
N THR A 227 27.81 -3.84 -4.54
CA THR A 227 27.70 -5.26 -4.24
C THR A 227 26.35 -5.80 -4.70
N LEU A 228 26.23 -7.12 -4.85
CA LEU A 228 24.93 -7.73 -5.14
C LEU A 228 23.92 -7.40 -4.02
N GLY A 229 24.40 -7.34 -2.76
CA GLY A 229 23.58 -6.92 -1.62
C GLY A 229 23.03 -5.51 -1.76
N SER A 230 23.83 -4.56 -2.23
CA SER A 230 23.39 -3.17 -2.41
C SER A 230 22.39 -3.03 -3.56
N MET A 231 22.55 -3.81 -4.65
CA MET A 231 21.52 -3.93 -5.70
C MET A 231 20.20 -4.52 -5.16
N LEU A 232 20.25 -5.56 -4.34
CA LEU A 232 19.05 -6.18 -3.77
C LEU A 232 18.28 -5.19 -2.88
N GLN A 233 19.00 -4.33 -2.15
CA GLN A 233 18.40 -3.25 -1.37
C GLN A 233 17.70 -2.22 -2.27
N VAL A 234 18.31 -1.85 -3.39
CA VAL A 234 17.70 -0.98 -4.42
C VAL A 234 16.41 -1.59 -4.98
N LEU A 235 16.38 -2.91 -5.17
CA LEU A 235 15.20 -3.66 -5.63
C LEU A 235 14.18 -3.95 -4.51
N ASN A 236 14.46 -3.51 -3.27
CA ASN A 236 13.63 -3.75 -2.09
C ASN A 236 13.34 -5.25 -1.83
N ILE A 237 14.36 -6.10 -2.04
CA ILE A 237 14.30 -7.54 -1.80
C ILE A 237 14.99 -7.84 -0.47
N PRO A 238 14.29 -8.37 0.55
CA PRO A 238 14.92 -8.75 1.80
C PRO A 238 15.95 -9.87 1.58
N PRO A 239 17.19 -9.73 2.10
CA PRO A 239 18.24 -10.72 1.86
C PRO A 239 17.87 -12.11 2.42
N GLU A 240 17.07 -12.17 3.47
CA GLU A 240 16.60 -13.43 4.08
C GLU A 240 15.72 -14.26 3.15
N VAL A 241 14.94 -13.62 2.26
CA VAL A 241 13.97 -14.30 1.40
C VAL A 241 14.65 -15.13 0.31
N ILE A 242 15.78 -14.65 -0.21
CA ILE A 242 16.56 -15.35 -1.24
C ILE A 242 17.83 -15.99 -0.68
N GLY A 243 18.11 -15.83 0.62
CA GLY A 243 19.26 -16.43 1.29
C GLY A 243 20.58 -15.71 1.02
N TRP A 244 20.58 -14.39 0.82
CA TRP A 244 21.81 -13.61 0.71
C TRP A 244 22.42 -13.35 2.11
N ASP A 245 23.73 -13.60 2.27
CA ASP A 245 24.48 -13.19 3.46
C ASP A 245 25.25 -11.89 3.20
N THR A 246 24.83 -10.80 3.86
CA THR A 246 25.48 -9.49 3.75
C THR A 246 26.89 -9.46 4.34
N LYS A 247 27.22 -10.37 5.27
CA LYS A 247 28.56 -10.42 5.86
C LYS A 247 29.54 -11.20 4.98
N ALA A 248 29.09 -12.33 4.45
CA ALA A 248 29.91 -13.18 3.58
C ALA A 248 29.87 -12.73 2.11
N GLN A 249 28.96 -11.83 1.73
CA GLN A 249 28.72 -11.39 0.35
C GLN A 249 28.51 -12.59 -0.59
N ALA A 250 27.73 -13.57 -0.13
CA ALA A 250 27.50 -14.83 -0.83
C ALA A 250 26.11 -15.40 -0.50
N TRP A 251 25.66 -16.36 -1.32
CA TRP A 251 24.46 -17.15 -1.02
C TRP A 251 24.71 -18.08 0.19
N LYS A 252 23.69 -18.20 1.04
CA LYS A 252 23.62 -19.19 2.12
C LYS A 252 23.20 -20.57 1.64
#